data_AF-A0A1V4BP84-F1
#
_entry.id   AF-A0A1V4BP84-F1
#
_cell.length_a   1.000
_cell.length_b   1.000
_cell.length_c   1.000
_cell.angle_alpha   90.00
_cell.angle_beta   90.00
_cell.angle_gamma   90.00
#
_symmetry.space_group_name_H-M   'P 1'
#
loop_
_entity.id
_entity.type
_entity.pdbx_description
1 polymer ?
#
loop_
_entity_poly.entity_id
_entity_poly.type
_entity_poly.pdbx_seq_one_letter_code
_entity_poly.pdbx_strand_id
1 'polypeptide(L)' 'MTRATQINIRLTEEEMERLETYAKLKGYSKSEVIRDYIKRLPLPKNL' A
#
# COMPACT_ATOMS: atom_id res chain seq x y z
N MET A 1 -10.67 15.88 1.62
CA MET A 1 -9.35 16.24 2.18
C MET A 1 -8.27 15.74 1.25
N THR A 2 -7.43 16.62 0.74
CA THR A 2 -6.27 16.29 -0.08
C THR A 2 -5.22 15.59 0.79
N ARG A 3 -4.71 14.45 0.33
CA ARG A 3 -3.64 13.74 1.03
C ARG A 3 -2.33 14.48 0.78
N ALA A 4 -1.72 15.01 1.83
CA ALA A 4 -0.52 15.86 1.73
C ALA A 4 0.80 15.10 1.87
N THR A 5 0.78 13.88 2.43
CA THR A 5 1.98 13.08 2.71
C THR A 5 2.19 11.97 1.69
N GLN A 6 3.46 11.75 1.33
CA GLN A 6 3.91 10.71 0.41
C GLN A 6 4.95 9.82 1.10
N ILE A 7 4.92 8.53 0.76
CA ILE A 7 5.95 7.55 1.14
C ILE A 7 6.62 7.10 -0.16
N ASN A 8 7.95 7.03 -0.16
CA ASN A 8 8.73 6.44 -1.23
C ASN A 8 9.38 5.15 -0.72
N ILE A 9 9.14 4.03 -1.40
CA ILE A 9 9.57 2.70 -0.99
C ILE A 9 10.42 2.12 -2.11
N ARG A 10 11.63 1.66 -1.77
CA ARG A 10 12.47 0.87 -2.69
C ARG A 10 12.06 -0.58 -2.58
N LEU A 11 11.78 -1.19 -3.73
CA LEU A 11 11.40 -2.59 -3.85
C LEU A 11 12.42 -3.30 -4.73
N THR A 12 12.64 -4.58 -4.46
CA THR A 12 13.22 -5.51 -5.42
C THR A 12 12.26 -5.77 -6.57
N GLU A 13 12.76 -6.34 -7.67
CA GLU A 13 11.93 -6.73 -8.82
C GLU A 13 10.84 -7.74 -8.42
N GLU A 14 11.19 -8.73 -7.59
CA GLU A 14 10.25 -9.75 -7.11
C GLU A 14 9.12 -9.13 -6.27
N GLU A 15 9.44 -8.21 -5.36
CA GLU A 15 8.44 -7.52 -4.54
C GLU A 15 7.49 -6.67 -5.39
N MET A 16 8.03 -6.00 -6.41
CA MET A 16 7.23 -5.23 -7.35
C MET A 16 6.28 -6.12 -8.15
N GLU A 17 6.77 -7.24 -8.69
CA GLU A 17 5.96 -8.20 -9.45
C GLU A 17 4.85 -8.81 -8.59
N ARG A 18 5.14 -9.17 -7.34
CA ARG A 18 4.15 -9.65 -6.38
C ARG A 18 3.06 -8.60 -6.14
N LEU A 19 3.44 -7.34 -5.95
CA LEU A 19 2.50 -6.24 -5.72
C LEU A 19 1.62 -6.00 -6.95
N GLU A 20 2.19 -6.03 -8.16
CA GLU A 20 1.46 -5.88 -9.41
C GLU A 20 0.48 -7.01 -9.67
N THR A 21 0.91 -8.25 -9.46
CA THR A 21 0.08 -9.44 -9.62
C THR A 21 -1.12 -9.38 -8.67
N TYR A 22 -0.89 -9.06 -7.39
CA TYR A 22 -1.97 -8.94 -6.42
C TYR A 22 -2.95 -7.81 -6.76
N ALA A 23 -2.42 -6.64 -7.12
CA ALA A 23 -3.22 -5.49 -7.53
C ALA A 23 -4.12 -5.84 -8.72
N LYS A 24 -3.56 -6.48 -9.75
CA LYS A 24 -4.30 -6.94 -10.94
C LYS A 24 -5.39 -7.95 -10.60
N LEU A 25 -5.09 -8.95 -9.76
CA LEU A 25 -6.07 -9.96 -9.35
C LEU A 25 -7.26 -9.38 -8.58
N LYS A 26 -7.05 -8.27 -7.86
CA LYS A 26 -8.11 -7.60 -7.08
C LYS A 26 -8.78 -6.44 -7.82
N GLY A 27 -8.32 -6.11 -9.04
CA GLY A 27 -8.82 -4.96 -9.79
C GLY A 27 -8.48 -3.62 -9.13
N TYR A 28 -7.42 -3.56 -8.34
CA TYR A 28 -6.98 -2.38 -7.59
C TYR A 28 -5.66 -1.85 -8.14
N SER A 29 -5.35 -0.59 -7.83
CA SER A 29 -4.01 -0.04 -8.00
C SER A 29 -3.05 -0.53 -6.90
N LYS A 30 -1.76 -0.56 -7.20
CA LYS A 30 -0.69 -0.84 -6.21
C LYS A 30 -0.83 0.04 -4.96
N SER A 31 -1.15 1.33 -5.15
CA SER A 31 -1.34 2.27 -4.04
C SER A 31 -2.55 1.93 -3.17
N GLU A 32 -3.63 1.38 -3.74
CA GLU A 32 -4.79 0.94 -2.97
C GLU A 32 -4.48 -0.28 -2.13
N VAL A 33 -3.70 -1.23 -2.66
CA VAL A 33 -3.21 -2.38 -1.91
C VAL A 33 -2.45 -1.91 -0.67
N ILE A 34 -1.46 -1.03 -0.85
CA ILE A 34 -0.69 -0.47 0.28
C ILE A 34 -1.58 0.31 1.25
N ARG A 35 -2.53 1.11 0.75
CA ARG A 35 -3.49 1.82 1.61
C ARG A 35 -4.36 0.88 2.43
N ASP A 36 -4.76 -0.24 1.87
CA ASP A 36 -5.59 -1.21 2.57
C ASP A 36 -4.81 -1.85 3.73
N TYR A 37 -3.54 -2.16 3.52
CA TYR A 37 -2.65 -2.58 4.61
C TYR A 37 -2.50 -1.49 5.69
N ILE A 38 -2.29 -0.23 5.31
CA ILE A 38 -2.17 0.89 6.27
C ILE A 38 -3.45 1.02 7.13
N LYS A 39 -4.64 0.83 6.54
CA LYS A 39 -5.92 0.89 7.28
C LYS A 39 -6.09 -0.21 8.33
N ARG A 40 -5.35 -1.33 8.20
CA ARG A 40 -5.39 -2.44 9.16
C ARG A 40 -4.45 -2.22 10.34
N LEU A 41 -3.56 -1.23 10.27
CA LEU A 41 -2.68 -0.87 11.38
C LEU A 41 -3.51 -0.32 12.54
N PRO A 42 -3.10 -0.57 13.80
CA PRO A 42 -3.78 -0.01 14.96
C PRO A 42 -3.79 1.52 14.87
N LEU A 43 -4.90 2.12 15.31
CA LEU A 43 -4.96 3.57 15.42
C LEU A 43 -3.92 4.04 16.45
N PRO A 44 -3.19 5.12 16.19
CA PRO A 44 -2.14 5.63 17.08
C PRO A 44 -2.64 6.15 18.44
N LYS A 45 -3.91 5.92 18.80
CA LYS A 45 -4.51 6.47 20.03
C LYS A 45 -4.09 5.76 21.33
N ASN A 46 -3.33 4.66 21.28
CA ASN A 46 -2.92 3.90 22.47
C ASN A 46 -1.45 3.40 22.39
N LEU A 47 -0.51 4.26 22.00
CA LEU A 47 0.94 3.99 22.13
C LEU A 47 1.55 4.97 23.14
#